data_AF-A0A1B6L8G7-F1
#
_entry.id   AF-A0A1B6L8G7-F1
#
_cell.length_a   1.000
_cell.length_b   1.000
_cell.length_c   1.000
_cell.angle_alpha   90.00
_cell.angle_beta   90.00
_cell.angle_gamma   90.00
#
_symmetry.space_group_name_H-M   'P 1'
#
loop_
_entity.id
_entity.type
_entity.pdbx_description
1 polymer ?
#
loop_
_entity_poly.entity_id
_entity_poly.type
_entity_poly.pdbx_seq_one_letter_code
_entity_poly.pdbx_strand_id
1 'polypeptide(L)'
;NTQEKWKCVFEAFSRNNVSFGNIFKIVEFAMCLPGTSATVERIFSIMGSVWTAERGRLSLSVVRDLLYIKANSKMTCSDFHEHIKNDKPFLRKVSSSEKYVQKKTG
;
A
#
# COMPACT_ATOMS: atom_id res chain seq x y z
N ASN A 1 -21.35 -9.51 4.73
CA ASN A 1 -19.98 -10.01 4.44
C ASN A 1 -19.97 -10.64 3.05
N THR A 2 -19.62 -9.86 2.02
CA THR A 2 -19.69 -10.27 0.60
C THR A 2 -18.56 -11.23 0.21
N GLN A 3 -17.38 -11.09 0.85
CA GLN A 3 -16.23 -12.00 0.66
C GLN A 3 -16.57 -13.43 1.06
N GLU A 4 -17.14 -13.62 2.26
CA GLU A 4 -17.55 -14.95 2.73
C GLU A 4 -18.63 -15.59 1.86
N LYS A 5 -19.54 -14.80 1.30
CA LYS A 5 -20.56 -15.30 0.37
C LYS A 5 -19.93 -15.84 -0.91
N TRP A 6 -19.01 -15.10 -1.53
CA TRP A 6 -18.30 -15.55 -2.73
C TRP A 6 -17.40 -16.75 -2.46
N LYS A 7 -16.76 -16.79 -1.28
CA LYS A 7 -16.00 -17.96 -0.83
C LYS A 7 -16.88 -19.21 -0.77
N CYS A 8 -18.06 -19.14 -0.15
CA CYS A 8 -19.01 -20.26 -0.13
C CYS A 8 -19.44 -20.70 -1.54
N VAL A 9 -19.66 -19.76 -2.46
CA VAL A 9 -20.02 -20.06 -3.86
C VAL A 9 -18.88 -20.80 -4.58
N PHE A 10 -17.64 -20.32 -4.47
CA PHE A 10 -16.49 -20.97 -5.10
C PHE A 10 -16.16 -22.33 -4.48
N GLU A 11 -16.35 -22.49 -3.16
CA GLU A 11 -16.27 -23.79 -2.50
C GLU A 11 -17.32 -24.76 -3.05
N ALA A 12 -18.56 -24.32 -3.25
CA ALA A 12 -19.62 -25.14 -3.83
C ALA A 12 -19.31 -25.52 -5.29
N PHE A 13 -18.81 -24.61 -6.11
CA PHE A 13 -18.39 -24.92 -7.48
C PHE A 13 -17.24 -25.92 -7.52
N SER A 14 -16.27 -25.76 -6.63
CA SER A 14 -15.14 -26.70 -6.50
C SER A 14 -15.63 -28.09 -6.09
N ARG A 15 -16.53 -28.19 -5.10
CA ARG A 15 -17.11 -29.48 -4.65
C ARG A 15 -17.91 -30.19 -5.74
N ASN A 16 -18.60 -29.43 -6.60
CA ASN A 16 -19.43 -29.97 -7.68
C ASN A 16 -18.68 -30.07 -9.03
N ASN A 17 -17.36 -29.85 -9.05
CA ASN A 17 -16.52 -29.88 -10.24
C ASN A 17 -17.01 -28.97 -11.39
N VAL A 18 -17.56 -27.81 -11.03
CA VAL A 18 -18.05 -26.79 -11.97
C VAL A 18 -16.87 -25.86 -12.30
N SER A 19 -16.63 -25.59 -13.59
CA SER A 19 -15.63 -24.60 -14.00
C SER A 19 -16.12 -23.18 -13.70
N PHE A 20 -15.32 -22.40 -12.97
CA PHE A 20 -15.66 -21.04 -12.56
C PHE A 20 -14.60 -19.99 -12.93
N GLY A 21 -13.65 -20.32 -13.80
CA GLY A 21 -12.51 -19.43 -14.11
C GLY A 21 -12.90 -18.04 -14.64
N ASN A 22 -13.95 -17.94 -15.47
CA ASN A 22 -14.43 -16.65 -15.98
C ASN A 22 -15.15 -15.84 -14.89
N ILE A 23 -15.95 -16.51 -14.05
CA ILE A 23 -16.65 -15.87 -12.93
C ILE A 23 -15.63 -15.39 -11.89
N PHE A 24 -14.60 -16.18 -11.62
CA PHE A 24 -13.53 -15.82 -10.70
C PHE A 24 -12.87 -14.50 -11.09
N LYS A 25 -12.48 -14.34 -12.36
CA LYS A 25 -11.86 -13.10 -12.86
C LYS A 25 -12.76 -11.87 -12.68
N ILE A 26 -14.07 -12.01 -12.93
CA ILE A 26 -15.04 -10.91 -12.77
C ILE A 26 -15.19 -10.55 -11.28
N VAL A 27 -15.33 -11.55 -10.42
CA VAL A 27 -15.48 -11.35 -8.98
C VAL A 27 -14.20 -10.77 -8.38
N GLU A 28 -13.03 -11.27 -8.77
CA GLU A 28 -11.74 -10.73 -8.36
C GLU A 28 -11.66 -9.23 -8.68
N PHE A 29 -11.93 -8.85 -9.94
CA PHE A 29 -11.94 -7.45 -10.34
C PHE A 29 -12.95 -6.60 -9.55
N ALA A 30 -14.19 -7.08 -9.41
CA ALA A 30 -15.23 -6.36 -8.67
C ALA A 30 -14.87 -6.17 -7.19
N MET A 31 -14.19 -7.14 -6.58
CA MET A 31 -13.80 -7.10 -5.17
C MET A 31 -12.51 -6.30 -4.94
N CYS A 32 -11.69 -6.06 -5.96
CA CYS A 32 -10.57 -5.12 -5.90
C CYS A 32 -11.04 -3.66 -5.80
N LEU A 33 -12.26 -3.36 -6.24
CA LEU A 33 -12.80 -2.01 -6.15
C LEU A 33 -13.30 -1.74 -4.72
N PRO A 34 -12.80 -0.69 -4.06
CA PRO A 34 -13.32 -0.32 -2.75
C PRO A 34 -14.77 0.13 -2.90
N GLY A 35 -15.68 -0.50 -2.14
CA GLY A 35 -17.10 -0.15 -2.15
C GLY A 35 -17.42 1.19 -1.47
N THR A 36 -16.41 1.90 -0.93
CA THR A 36 -16.57 3.17 -0.21
C THR A 36 -15.40 4.11 -0.50
N SER A 37 -15.65 5.43 -0.37
CA SER A 37 -14.63 6.48 -0.43
C SER A 37 -13.73 6.52 0.80
N ALA A 38 -14.06 5.79 1.87
CA ALA A 38 -13.37 5.85 3.16
C ALA A 38 -11.86 5.61 3.06
N THR A 39 -11.42 4.72 2.16
CA THR A 39 -10.00 4.47 1.91
C THR A 39 -9.29 5.72 1.37
N VAL A 40 -9.92 6.43 0.43
CA VAL A 40 -9.38 7.65 -0.17
C VAL A 40 -9.42 8.80 0.83
N GLU A 41 -10.52 8.94 1.58
CA GLU A 41 -10.65 9.94 2.66
C GLU A 41 -9.58 9.77 3.74
N ARG A 42 -9.25 8.52 4.09
CA ARG A 42 -8.13 8.22 4.99
C ARG A 42 -6.80 8.74 4.41
N ILE A 43 -6.54 8.55 3.12
CA ILE A 43 -5.33 9.09 2.47
C ILE A 43 -5.32 10.62 2.53
N PHE A 44 -6.45 11.29 2.29
CA PHE A 44 -6.54 12.75 2.39
C PHE A 44 -6.30 13.25 3.82
N SER A 45 -6.83 12.57 4.83
CA SER A 45 -6.55 12.88 6.24
C SER A 45 -5.05 12.74 6.55
N ILE A 46 -4.41 11.67 6.10
CA ILE A 46 -2.96 11.48 6.26
C ILE A 46 -2.19 12.58 5.52
N MET A 47 -2.61 12.93 4.30
CA MET A 47 -2.00 14.01 3.51
C MET A 47 -2.10 15.35 4.24
N GLY A 48 -3.25 15.69 4.82
CA GLY A 48 -3.41 16.88 5.65
C GLY A 48 -2.44 16.92 6.84
N SER A 49 -2.15 15.76 7.45
CA SER A 49 -1.16 15.67 8.54
C SER A 49 0.30 15.81 8.09
N VAL A 50 0.60 15.44 6.84
CA VAL A 50 1.96 15.48 6.26
C VAL A 50 2.25 16.84 5.64
N TRP A 51 1.25 17.45 5.03
CA TRP A 51 1.30 18.73 4.31
C TRP A 51 0.91 19.90 5.22
N THR A 52 1.51 20.00 6.41
CA THR A 52 1.31 21.17 7.29
C THR A 52 2.33 22.28 6.97
N ALA A 53 1.99 23.53 7.30
CA ALA A 53 2.81 24.71 6.99
C ALA A 53 4.24 24.64 7.58
N GLU A 54 4.45 23.95 8.70
CA GLU A 54 5.78 23.69 9.29
C GLU A 54 6.67 22.76 8.43
N ARG A 55 6.06 21.95 7.54
CA ARG A 55 6.74 20.99 6.66
C ARG A 55 6.68 21.36 5.17
N GLY A 56 6.28 22.60 4.83
CA GLY A 56 6.01 23.09 3.47
C GLY A 56 7.16 23.09 2.45
N ARG A 57 8.23 22.31 2.67
CA ARG A 57 9.39 22.17 1.77
C ARG A 57 9.54 20.78 1.16
N LEU A 58 8.61 19.86 1.42
CA LEU A 58 8.65 18.54 0.79
C LEU A 58 8.18 18.63 -0.66
N SER A 59 8.96 18.06 -1.57
CA SER A 59 8.55 17.91 -2.97
C SER A 59 7.38 16.93 -3.08
N LEU A 60 6.58 17.06 -4.14
CA LEU A 60 5.42 16.20 -4.37
C LEU A 60 5.80 14.70 -4.41
N SER A 61 6.97 14.36 -4.94
CA SER A 61 7.47 12.98 -4.95
C SER A 61 7.71 12.46 -3.53
N VAL A 62 8.35 13.24 -2.67
CA VAL A 62 8.60 12.86 -1.28
C VAL A 62 7.30 12.71 -0.50
N VAL A 63 6.33 13.58 -0.74
CA VAL A 63 5.01 13.48 -0.10
C VAL A 63 4.27 12.24 -0.55
N ARG A 64 4.31 11.91 -1.85
CA ARG A 64 3.72 10.68 -2.38
C ARG A 64 4.36 9.44 -1.74
N ASP A 65 5.69 9.37 -1.69
CA ASP A 65 6.41 8.23 -1.12
C ASP A 65 6.12 8.08 0.38
N LEU A 66 6.08 9.19 1.11
CA LEU A 66 5.72 9.20 2.53
C LEU A 66 4.27 8.74 2.76
N LEU A 67 3.34 9.13 1.88
CA LEU A 67 1.95 8.65 1.92
C LEU A 67 1.89 7.14 1.67
N TYR A 68 2.65 6.60 0.71
CA TYR A 68 2.72 5.16 0.48
C TYR A 68 3.19 4.41 1.72
N ILE A 69 4.26 4.88 2.36
CA ILE A 69 4.79 4.26 3.59
C ILE A 69 3.74 4.33 4.70
N LYS A 70 3.17 5.52 4.95
CA LYS A 70 2.25 5.74 6.08
C LYS A 70 0.88 5.08 5.88
N ALA A 71 0.42 4.92 4.64
CA ALA A 71 -0.85 4.26 4.34
C ALA A 71 -0.76 2.73 4.41
N ASN A 72 0.39 2.15 4.03
CA ASN A 72 0.56 0.69 3.94
C ASN A 72 1.30 0.09 5.13
N SER A 73 1.97 0.91 5.94
CA SER A 73 2.60 0.44 7.18
C SER A 73 1.56 0.23 8.27
N LYS A 74 1.67 -0.90 8.98
CA LYS A 74 0.93 -1.17 10.22
C LYS A 74 1.66 -0.64 11.46
N MET A 75 2.87 -0.11 11.30
CA MET A 75 3.72 0.35 12.39
C MET A 75 3.37 1.80 12.77
N THR A 76 3.48 2.11 14.05
CA THR A 76 3.47 3.52 14.47
C THR A 76 4.76 4.21 14.01
N CYS A 77 4.78 5.56 14.03
CA CYS A 77 6.00 6.30 13.72
C CYS A 77 7.17 5.90 14.64
N SER A 78 6.88 5.59 15.90
CA SER A 78 7.88 5.17 16.89
C SER A 78 8.45 3.79 16.55
N ASP A 79 7.57 2.81 16.28
CA ASP A 79 7.99 1.45 15.92
C ASP A 79 8.76 1.46 14.60
N PHE A 80 8.32 2.26 13.63
CA PHE A 80 9.02 2.42 12.35
C PHE A 80 10.41 3.03 12.56
N HIS A 81 10.52 4.08 13.38
CA HIS A 81 11.80 4.69 13.70
C HIS A 81 12.74 3.68 14.37
N GLU A 82 12.26 2.90 15.34
CA GLU A 82 13.06 1.85 15.99
C GLU A 82 13.47 0.75 15.02
N HIS A 83 12.56 0.31 14.15
CA HIS A 83 12.83 -0.68 13.12
C HIS A 83 13.95 -0.23 12.17
N ILE A 84 13.83 0.98 11.62
CA ILE A 84 14.83 1.54 10.69
C ILE A 84 16.16 1.81 11.40
N LYS A 85 16.14 2.28 12.65
CA LYS A 85 17.35 2.51 13.45
C LYS A 85 18.16 1.23 13.64
N ASN A 86 17.49 0.08 13.74
CA ASN A 86 18.12 -1.22 13.95
C ASN A 86 18.51 -1.92 12.63
N ASP A 87 17.97 -1.50 11.47
CA ASP A 87 18.31 -2.04 10.15
C ASP A 87 19.61 -1.42 9.59
N LYS A 88 20.75 -1.90 10.08
CA LYS A 88 22.08 -1.44 9.64
C LYS A 88 22.29 -1.58 8.12
N PRO A 89 21.91 -2.69 7.46
CA PRO A 89 21.99 -2.80 6.00
C PRO A 89 21.24 -1.70 5.26
N PHE A 90 20.01 -1.39 5.69
CA PHE A 90 19.22 -0.30 5.11
C PHE A 90 19.88 1.06 5.34
N LEU A 91 20.30 1.36 6.58
CA LEU A 91 20.97 2.61 6.90
C LEU A 91 22.25 2.82 6.08
N ARG A 92 23.02 1.76 5.83
CA ARG A 92 24.20 1.81 4.95
C ARG A 92 23.84 2.14 3.51
N LYS A 93 22.75 1.58 2.97
CA LYS A 93 22.26 1.92 1.63
C LYS A 93 21.80 3.38 1.55
N VAL A 94 21.12 3.86 2.60
CA VAL A 94 20.66 5.26 2.67
C VAL A 94 21.81 6.24 2.83
N SER A 95 22.90 5.89 3.53
CA SER A 95 24.09 6.75 3.62
C SER A 95 25.01 6.65 2.40
N SER A 96 24.92 5.57 1.63
CA SER A 96 25.71 5.36 0.42
C SER A 96 25.43 6.42 -0.64
N SER A 97 26.47 6.80 -1.39
CA SER A 97 26.35 7.65 -2.58
C SER A 97 25.69 6.94 -3.76
N GLU A 98 25.59 5.60 -3.71
CA GLU A 98 24.92 4.77 -4.73
C GLU A 98 23.48 5.21 -4.98
N LYS A 99 22.80 5.78 -3.99
CA LYS A 99 21.42 6.31 -4.13
C LYS A 99 21.28 7.45 -5.12
N TYR A 100 22.37 8.14 -5.47
CA TYR A 100 22.40 9.21 -6.47
C TYR A 100 22.85 8.74 -7.85
N VAL A 101 23.28 7.49 -7.97
CA VAL A 101 23.68 6.91 -9.26
C VAL A 101 22.41 6.52 -10.00
N GLN A 102 21.81 7.48 -10.70
CA GLN A 102 20.70 7.22 -11.61
C GLN A 102 21.17 6.25 -12.69
N LYS A 103 20.58 5.06 -12.79
CA LYS A 103 20.71 4.23 -13.98
C LYS A 103 20.09 5.03 -15.13
N LYS A 104 20.93 5.50 -16.06
CA LYS A 104 20.45 5.97 -17.36
C LYS A 104 19.80 4.78 -18.04
N THR A 105 18.48 4.68 -17.96
CA THR A 105 17.71 3.83 -18.86
C THR A 105 17.80 4.49 -20.23
N GLY A 106 18.62 3.91 -21.11
CA GLY A 106 18.59 4.17 -22.54
C GLY A 106 17.42 3.47 -23.20
#